data_AF-A0A1M7U4N3-F1
#
_entry.id   AF-A0A1M7U4N3-F1
#
_cell.length_a   1.000
_cell.length_b   1.000
_cell.length_c   1.000
_cell.angle_alpha   90.00
_cell.angle_beta   90.00
_cell.angle_gamma   90.00
#
_symmetry.space_group_name_H-M   'P 1'
#
loop_
_entity.id
_entity.type
_entity.pdbx_description
1 polymer ?
#
loop_
_entity_poly.entity_id
_entity_poly.type
_entity_poly.pdbx_seq_one_letter_code
_entity_poly.pdbx_strand_id
1 'polypeptide(L)'
;MTRLNPETTSRHQLRAEKARKNQEAALAAFIGKKAEIDEMLARLQALSDDHFNVSPDDVNWGHVGTLGHIAERLAEITAFAFGEDAPDA
;
A
#
# COMPACT_ATOMS: atom_id res chain seq x y z
N MET A 1 -33.47 41.44 0.58
CA MET A 1 -32.10 41.27 1.14
C MET A 1 -32.15 40.22 2.24
N THR A 2 -31.86 38.97 1.90
CA THR A 2 -31.86 37.85 2.86
C THR A 2 -30.66 38.00 3.78
N ARG A 3 -30.89 38.27 5.07
CA ARG A 3 -29.82 38.30 6.06
C ARG A 3 -29.33 36.86 6.25
N LEU A 4 -28.11 36.55 5.82
CA LEU A 4 -27.47 35.27 6.12
C LEU A 4 -27.34 35.15 7.65
N ASN A 5 -27.87 34.06 8.20
CA ASN A 5 -27.80 33.80 9.64
C ASN A 5 -26.34 33.44 10.02
N PRO A 6 -25.71 34.13 10.99
CA PRO A 6 -24.33 33.87 11.40
C PRO A 6 -24.12 32.50 12.05
N GLU A 7 -25.14 31.93 12.69
CA GLU A 7 -25.18 30.56 13.25
C GLU A 7 -24.90 29.48 12.19
N THR A 8 -25.48 29.64 11.00
CA THR A 8 -25.30 28.73 9.87
C THR A 8 -23.85 28.77 9.36
N THR A 9 -23.29 29.97 9.22
CA THR A 9 -21.91 30.18 8.76
C THR A 9 -20.89 29.52 9.69
N SER A 10 -21.08 29.61 11.01
CA SER A 10 -20.22 28.97 12.01
C SER A 10 -20.19 27.43 11.88
N ARG A 11 -21.35 26.79 11.71
CA ARG A 11 -21.40 25.32 11.54
C ARG A 11 -20.77 24.84 10.22
N HIS A 12 -20.95 25.58 9.13
CA HIS A 12 -20.31 25.25 7.86
C HIS A 12 -18.79 25.37 7.94
N GLN A 13 -18.27 26.41 8.59
CA GLN A 13 -16.84 26.60 8.81
C GLN A 13 -16.23 25.48 9.69
N LEU A 14 -16.90 25.10 10.79
CA LEU A 14 -16.46 24.01 11.64
C LEU A 14 -16.42 22.66 10.91
N ARG A 15 -17.40 22.39 10.04
CA ARG A 15 -17.42 21.17 9.22
C ARG A 15 -16.32 21.17 8.17
N ALA A 16 -16.08 22.29 7.51
CA ALA A 16 -15.00 22.43 6.54
C ALA A 16 -13.62 22.22 7.19
N GLU A 17 -13.40 22.81 8.36
CA GLU A 17 -12.16 22.64 9.12
C GLU A 17 -11.97 21.20 9.60
N LYS A 18 -13.06 20.54 10.05
CA LYS A 18 -13.02 19.11 10.40
C LYS A 18 -12.69 18.24 9.18
N ALA A 19 -13.26 18.53 8.02
CA ALA A 19 -12.99 17.79 6.79
C ALA A 19 -11.52 17.96 6.36
N ARG A 20 -10.98 19.18 6.44
CA ARG A 20 -9.55 19.46 6.17
C ARG A 20 -8.64 18.64 7.08
N LYS A 21 -8.87 18.69 8.40
CA LYS A 21 -8.08 17.90 9.37
C LYS A 21 -8.18 16.40 9.11
N ASN A 22 -9.36 15.90 8.76
CA ASN A 22 -9.54 14.50 8.44
C ASN A 22 -8.78 14.09 7.18
N GLN A 23 -8.78 14.95 6.15
CA GLN A 23 -8.01 14.72 4.93
C GLN A 23 -6.50 14.73 5.21
N GLU A 24 -6.01 15.64 6.04
CA GLU A 24 -4.61 15.68 6.46
C GLU A 24 -4.21 14.42 7.22
N ALA A 25 -5.07 13.94 8.14
CA ALA A 25 -4.84 12.70 8.86
C ALA A 25 -4.82 11.48 7.93
N ALA A 26 -5.75 11.41 6.97
CA ALA A 26 -5.80 10.34 5.98
C ALA A 26 -4.56 10.35 5.07
N LEU A 27 -4.09 11.53 4.64
CA LEU A 27 -2.89 11.68 3.84
C LEU A 27 -1.64 11.22 4.61
N ALA A 28 -1.51 11.63 5.88
CA ALA A 28 -0.41 11.20 6.72
C ALA A 28 -0.41 9.67 6.91
N ALA A 29 -1.57 9.08 7.17
CA ALA A 29 -1.72 7.63 7.30
C ALA A 29 -1.38 6.89 5.98
N PHE A 30 -1.82 7.43 4.84
CA PHE A 30 -1.51 6.89 3.53
C PHE A 30 0.00 6.90 3.25
N ILE A 31 0.67 8.03 3.48
CA ILE A 31 2.12 8.15 3.30
C ILE A 31 2.86 7.16 4.21
N GLY A 32 2.44 7.04 5.47
CA GLY A 32 3.00 6.06 6.40
C GLY A 32 2.89 4.63 5.88
N LYS A 33 1.70 4.23 5.42
CA LYS A 33 1.49 2.88 4.86
C LYS A 33 2.25 2.65 3.56
N LYS A 34 2.35 3.66 2.70
CA LYS A 34 3.17 3.56 1.49
C LYS A 34 4.65 3.35 1.85
N ALA A 35 5.18 4.12 2.81
CA ALA A 35 6.58 3.99 3.23
C ALA A 35 6.89 2.61 3.82
N GLU A 36 5.97 2.05 4.64
CA GLU A 36 6.09 0.67 5.14
C GLU A 36 6.18 -0.35 3.99
N ILE A 37 5.33 -0.22 2.97
CA ILE A 37 5.34 -1.10 1.79
C ILE A 37 6.62 -0.92 0.97
N ASP A 38 7.05 0.32 0.74
CA ASP A 38 8.29 0.61 -0.01
C ASP A 38 9.51 -0.03 0.67
N GLU A 39 9.57 0.00 2.01
CA GLU A 39 10.64 -0.65 2.79
C GLU A 39 10.61 -2.18 2.62
N MET A 40 9.42 -2.79 2.67
CA MET A 40 9.27 -4.23 2.43
C MET A 40 9.72 -4.64 1.02
N LEU A 41 9.36 -3.85 0.00
CA LEU A 41 9.77 -4.08 -1.38
C LEU A 41 11.28 -3.94 -1.55
N ALA A 42 11.90 -2.92 -0.95
CA ALA A 42 13.35 -2.75 -0.99
C ALA A 42 14.11 -3.92 -0.35
N ARG A 43 13.59 -4.47 0.77
CA ARG A 43 14.17 -5.65 1.42
C ARG A 43 14.07 -6.90 0.54
N LEU A 44 12.95 -7.08 -0.16
CA LEU A 44 12.79 -8.19 -1.11
C LEU A 44 13.72 -8.05 -2.32
N GLN A 45 13.88 -6.84 -2.85
CA GLN A 45 14.82 -6.58 -3.94
C GLN A 45 16.25 -6.91 -3.52
N ALA A 46 16.70 -6.42 -2.36
CA ALA A 46 18.03 -6.72 -1.85
C ALA A 46 18.25 -8.24 -1.64
N LEU A 47 17.23 -8.95 -1.14
CA LEU A 47 17.29 -10.40 -1.00
C LEU A 47 17.38 -11.11 -2.36
N SER A 48 16.67 -10.61 -3.38
CA SER A 48 16.76 -11.12 -4.75
C SER A 48 18.15 -10.88 -5.36
N ASP A 49 18.73 -9.70 -5.13
CA ASP A 49 20.07 -9.35 -5.62
C ASP A 49 21.14 -10.25 -4.98
N ASP A 50 20.94 -10.68 -3.74
CA ASP A 50 21.78 -11.66 -3.03
C ASP A 50 21.36 -13.12 -3.27
N HIS A 51 20.69 -13.40 -4.40
CA HIS A 51 20.29 -14.76 -4.82
C HIS A 51 19.47 -15.52 -3.76
N PHE A 52 18.66 -14.80 -2.99
CA PHE A 52 17.92 -15.31 -1.83
C PHE A 52 18.80 -16.00 -0.78
N ASN A 53 20.05 -15.54 -0.64
CA ASN A 53 21.09 -16.12 0.22
C ASN A 53 21.43 -17.58 -0.13
N VAL A 54 21.23 -18.00 -1.38
CA VAL A 54 21.56 -19.35 -1.85
C VAL A 54 22.70 -19.28 -2.86
N SER A 55 23.80 -19.95 -2.54
CA SER A 55 24.91 -20.13 -3.48
C SER A 55 24.44 -20.99 -4.66
N PRO A 56 24.85 -20.68 -5.91
CA PRO A 56 24.52 -21.49 -7.08
C PRO A 56 24.85 -23.00 -6.92
N ASP A 57 25.93 -23.31 -6.21
CA ASP A 57 26.39 -24.68 -5.99
C ASP A 57 25.53 -25.45 -4.96
N ASP A 58 24.78 -24.73 -4.11
CA ASP A 58 23.91 -25.29 -3.07
C ASP A 58 22.45 -25.41 -3.51
N VAL A 59 22.11 -24.94 -4.72
CA VAL A 59 20.74 -24.94 -5.24
C VAL A 59 20.18 -26.36 -5.33
N ASN A 60 18.96 -26.55 -4.84
CA ASN A 60 18.24 -27.83 -4.91
C ASN A 60 16.72 -27.58 -5.07
N TRP A 61 15.96 -28.65 -5.29
CA TRP A 61 14.50 -28.56 -5.49
C TRP A 61 13.73 -27.96 -4.31
N GLY A 62 14.24 -28.05 -3.08
CA GLY A 62 13.66 -27.38 -1.91
C GLY A 62 13.78 -25.85 -2.01
N HIS A 63 14.92 -25.35 -2.50
CA HIS A 63 15.11 -23.92 -2.79
C HIS A 63 14.15 -23.46 -3.89
N VAL A 64 13.99 -24.25 -4.96
CA VAL A 64 13.03 -23.96 -6.04
C VAL A 64 11.60 -23.89 -5.51
N GLY A 65 11.17 -24.84 -4.68
CA GLY A 65 9.85 -24.82 -4.06
C GLY A 65 9.62 -23.60 -3.16
N THR A 66 10.65 -23.18 -2.42
CA THR A 66 10.59 -21.98 -1.57
C THR A 66 10.41 -20.72 -2.42
N LEU A 67 11.16 -20.58 -3.53
CA LEU A 67 11.00 -19.47 -4.46
C LEU A 67 9.64 -19.49 -5.16
N GLY A 68 9.13 -20.67 -5.51
CA GLY A 68 7.79 -20.82 -6.07
C GLY A 68 6.72 -20.24 -5.14
N HIS A 69 6.76 -20.59 -3.85
CA HIS A 69 5.81 -20.04 -2.86
C HIS A 69 5.92 -18.51 -2.69
N ILE A 70 7.14 -17.97 -2.76
CA ILE A 70 7.35 -16.51 -2.72
C ILE A 70 6.75 -15.86 -3.97
N ALA A 71 6.99 -16.43 -5.15
CA ALA A 71 6.49 -15.92 -6.42
C ALA A 71 4.95 -15.93 -6.46
N GLU A 72 4.31 -17.01 -6.01
CA GLU A 72 2.84 -17.10 -5.91
C GLU A 72 2.26 -15.98 -5.05
N ARG A 73 2.81 -15.73 -3.86
CA ARG A 73 2.32 -14.65 -3.00
C ARG A 73 2.55 -13.25 -3.57
N LEU A 74 3.65 -13.03 -4.27
CA LEU A 74 3.88 -11.76 -4.96
C LEU A 74 2.91 -11.59 -6.13
N ALA A 75 2.61 -12.66 -6.86
CA ALA A 75 1.64 -12.65 -7.95
C ALA A 75 0.23 -12.33 -7.42
N GLU A 76 -0.21 -12.93 -6.32
CA GLU A 76 -1.50 -12.61 -5.68
C GLU A 76 -1.61 -11.14 -5.27
N ILE A 77 -0.57 -10.60 -4.63
CA ILE A 77 -0.54 -9.18 -4.22
C ILE A 77 -0.57 -8.27 -5.46
N THR A 78 0.13 -8.64 -6.52
CA THR A 78 0.18 -7.89 -7.78
C THR A 78 -1.19 -7.92 -8.45
N ALA A 79 -1.78 -9.10 -8.62
CA ALA A 79 -3.09 -9.25 -9.22
C ALA A 79 -4.15 -8.41 -8.48
N PHE A 80 -4.16 -8.47 -7.15
CA PHE A 80 -5.04 -7.64 -6.32
C PHE A 80 -4.79 -6.13 -6.52
N ALA A 81 -3.53 -5.70 -6.58
CA ALA A 81 -3.17 -4.29 -6.75
C ALA A 81 -3.55 -3.74 -8.13
N PHE A 82 -3.55 -4.58 -9.16
CA PHE A 82 -3.89 -4.23 -10.54
C PHE A 82 -5.33 -4.60 -10.93
N GLY A 83 -6.07 -5.28 -10.06
CA GLY A 83 -7.44 -5.74 -10.32
C GLY A 83 -7.53 -6.88 -11.34
N GLU A 84 -6.46 -7.66 -11.50
CA GLU A 84 -6.37 -8.80 -12.43
C GLU A 84 -7.08 -10.06 -11.90
N ASP A 85 -7.41 -10.07 -10.61
CA ASP A 85 -8.16 -11.11 -9.89
C ASP A 85 -9.68 -10.90 -9.93
N ALA A 86 -10.16 -9.80 -10.53
CA ALA A 86 -11.58 -9.53 -10.69
C ALA A 86 -12.19 -10.47 -11.76
N PRO A 87 -13.29 -11.20 -11.45
CA PRO A 87 -14.04 -11.92 -12.46
C PRO A 87 -14.70 -10.90 -13.39
N ASP A 88 -14.26 -10.87 -14.65
CA ASP A 88 -14.72 -10.03 -15.77
C ASP A 88 -14.01 -8.66 -15.93
N ALA A 89 -12.87 -8.70 -16.62
CA ALA A 89 -12.33 -7.59 -17.43
C ALA A 89 -12.48 -7.91 -18.93
#